data_AF-A0A067SLX7-F1
#
_entry.id   AF-A0A067SLX7-F1
#
_cell.length_a   1.000
_cell.length_b   1.000
_cell.length_c   1.000
_cell.angle_alpha   90.00
_cell.angle_beta   90.00
_cell.angle_gamma   90.00
#
_symmetry.space_group_name_H-M   'P 1'
#
loop_
_entity.id
_entity.type
_entity.pdbx_description
1 polymer ?
#
loop_
_entity_poly.entity_id
_entity_poly.type
_entity_poly.pdbx_seq_one_letter_code
_entity_poly.pdbx_strand_id
1 'polypeptide(L)'
;MTSFVYLQDVDLESETSSQEEDLEASDSEGNETRTVLDLYDIALLLNYERASTEPRFRHAKRREVATESHFQTILMTPETAPEWYEATGPRTGMVFERTQAPRGNKDQPDLPSNMLPSPVPPALQHLTPKQIETYYWQARNHDGCFTTVALFQHFMDLFDDTTCVQVRTVDNGEPRIYTTPAIDRTIVEMKLFGPRSMNMSVILPKGTAYISASDPVISHAVLAFPSPDQDPCILDLSSLQFGDVGRGNKGRSLFVLEPMGPYLTRLDRIAEGNTFNEARLSARIRGTPNVTWLREVAAKVKERWDNRATAHWCGHCGGPPPSGQDLRRCGTCKVAYYCNSEHQKAAWGYHKHFCVTP
;
A
#
# COMPACT_ATOMS: atom_id res chain seq x y z
N MET A 1 17.20 35.08 -24.25
CA MET A 1 17.56 36.41 -23.71
C MET A 1 16.26 37.19 -23.61
N THR A 2 15.63 37.13 -22.45
CA THR A 2 14.34 37.77 -22.21
C THR A 2 14.38 38.29 -20.78
N SER A 3 14.71 39.58 -20.67
CA SER A 3 14.77 40.34 -19.42
C SER A 3 13.38 40.44 -18.81
N PHE A 4 13.26 40.16 -17.52
CA PHE A 4 12.14 40.62 -16.71
C PHE A 4 12.62 41.64 -15.68
N VAL A 5 11.83 42.70 -15.61
CA VAL A 5 12.07 44.00 -14.98
C VAL A 5 11.65 43.95 -13.51
N TYR A 6 12.46 44.59 -12.67
CA TYR A 6 12.25 44.92 -11.26
C TYR A 6 11.04 45.86 -11.06
N LEU A 7 10.19 45.56 -10.06
CA LEU A 7 9.34 46.50 -9.31
C LEU A 7 9.21 45.90 -7.89
N GLN A 8 9.86 46.45 -6.87
CA GLN A 8 9.65 47.70 -6.13
C GLN A 8 9.05 47.41 -4.76
N ASP A 9 9.81 47.82 -3.75
CA ASP A 9 9.55 47.74 -2.32
C ASP A 9 8.28 48.49 -1.93
N VAL A 10 7.53 47.90 -0.99
CA VAL A 10 6.51 48.61 -0.21
C VAL A 10 6.85 48.41 1.25
N ASP A 11 7.45 49.46 1.82
CA ASP A 11 7.50 49.71 3.25
C ASP A 11 6.07 49.87 3.77
N LEU A 12 5.71 49.09 4.79
CA LEU A 12 4.54 49.36 5.61
C LEU A 12 4.98 49.41 7.08
N GLU A 13 4.78 50.61 7.59
CA GLU A 13 5.23 51.13 8.88
C GLU A 13 4.63 50.35 10.06
N SER A 14 5.47 50.30 11.09
CA SER A 14 5.19 49.84 12.44
C SER A 14 4.18 50.73 13.17
N GLU A 15 3.13 50.13 13.73
CA GLU A 15 2.43 50.70 14.88
C GLU A 15 2.51 49.73 16.06
N THR A 16 3.36 50.10 17.01
CA THR A 16 3.47 49.54 18.34
C THR A 16 2.30 50.04 19.20
N SER A 17 1.40 49.15 19.61
CA SER A 17 0.44 49.40 20.68
C SER A 17 0.73 48.44 21.83
N SER A 18 1.29 49.01 22.90
CA SER A 18 1.52 48.40 24.19
C SER A 18 0.18 48.14 24.91
N GLN A 19 -0.16 46.87 25.10
CA GLN A 19 -1.11 46.45 26.14
C GLN A 19 -0.40 45.41 27.00
N GLU A 20 0.07 45.87 28.16
CA GLU A 20 0.41 45.02 29.31
C GLU A 20 -0.92 44.57 29.93
N GLU A 21 -1.36 43.36 29.59
CA GLU A 21 -2.37 42.63 30.36
C GLU A 21 -1.69 41.46 31.07
N ASP A 22 -1.92 41.40 32.38
CA ASP A 22 -1.43 40.41 33.32
C ASP A 22 -1.80 38.98 32.88
N LEU A 23 -0.83 38.27 32.31
CA LEU A 23 -0.87 36.83 32.06
C LEU A 23 -0.50 36.10 33.34
N GLU A 24 -1.51 35.77 34.14
CA GLU A 24 -1.41 34.70 35.14
C GLU A 24 -1.10 33.39 34.39
N ALA A 25 0.16 32.97 34.47
CA ALA A 25 0.64 31.70 33.97
C ALA A 25 -0.01 30.56 34.75
N SER A 26 -1.13 30.03 34.22
CA SER A 26 -1.62 28.72 34.61
C SER A 26 -0.72 27.66 33.96
N ASP A 27 0.35 27.29 34.67
CA ASP A 27 1.22 26.14 34.37
C ASP A 27 0.48 24.82 34.60
N SER A 28 -0.62 24.60 33.87
CA SER A 28 -1.06 23.25 33.55
C SER A 28 -0.42 22.88 32.22
N GLU A 29 0.86 22.52 32.25
CA GLU A 29 1.47 21.71 31.19
C GLU A 29 0.72 20.37 31.18
N GLY A 30 -0.42 20.37 30.47
CA GLY A 30 -1.13 19.16 30.12
C GLY A 30 -0.15 18.31 29.34
N ASN A 31 0.28 17.21 29.94
CA ASN A 31 1.04 16.16 29.29
C ASN A 31 0.11 15.51 28.23
N GLU A 32 -0.16 16.23 27.14
CA GLU A 32 -0.88 15.73 25.99
C GLU A 32 -0.09 14.55 25.45
N THR A 33 -0.62 13.35 25.69
CA THR A 33 0.00 12.12 25.26
C THR A 33 -0.02 12.08 23.74
N ARG A 34 1.11 12.46 23.13
CA ARG A 34 1.31 12.46 21.69
C ARG A 34 0.90 11.12 21.07
N THR A 35 -0.03 11.15 20.12
CA THR A 35 -0.46 9.94 19.41
C THR A 35 0.69 9.38 18.58
N VAL A 36 1.05 8.10 18.79
CA VAL A 36 2.08 7.40 18.00
C VAL A 36 1.45 6.25 17.24
N LEU A 37 1.59 6.29 15.91
CA LEU A 37 1.06 5.29 14.97
C LEU A 37 2.17 4.35 14.52
N ASP A 38 1.96 3.03 14.63
CA ASP A 38 2.92 2.07 14.10
C ASP A 38 2.77 1.95 12.57
N LEU A 39 3.80 2.33 11.82
CA LEU A 39 3.72 2.41 10.36
C LEU A 39 3.45 1.05 9.70
N TYR A 40 4.03 -0.02 10.25
CA TYR A 40 3.86 -1.37 9.69
C TYR A 40 2.43 -1.86 9.90
N ASP A 41 1.86 -1.64 11.09
CA ASP A 41 0.49 -2.03 11.40
C ASP A 41 -0.54 -1.20 10.61
N ILE A 42 -0.32 0.12 10.47
CA ILE A 42 -1.14 0.97 9.62
C ILE A 42 -1.05 0.52 8.15
N ALA A 43 0.13 0.19 7.64
CA ALA A 43 0.30 -0.31 6.29
C ALA A 43 -0.47 -1.62 6.03
N LEU A 44 -0.50 -2.53 7.02
CA LEU A 44 -1.30 -3.76 6.97
C LEU A 44 -2.81 -3.44 6.86
N LEU A 45 -3.31 -2.57 7.72
CA LEU A 45 -4.72 -2.20 7.76
C LEU A 45 -5.16 -1.48 6.48
N LEU A 46 -4.39 -0.49 6.01
CA LEU A 46 -4.67 0.24 4.78
C LEU A 46 -4.71 -0.68 3.57
N ASN A 47 -3.74 -1.59 3.44
CA ASN A 47 -3.73 -2.54 2.33
C ASN A 47 -4.93 -3.50 2.40
N TYR A 48 -5.23 -4.04 3.58
CA TYR A 48 -6.37 -4.94 3.75
C TYR A 48 -7.69 -4.28 3.35
N GLU A 49 -8.01 -3.13 3.93
CA GLU A 49 -9.30 -2.46 3.71
C GLU A 49 -9.43 -1.99 2.27
N ARG A 50 -8.37 -1.43 1.68
CA ARG A 50 -8.37 -1.02 0.27
C ARG A 50 -8.59 -2.21 -0.66
N ALA A 51 -7.77 -3.25 -0.55
CA ALA A 51 -7.84 -4.34 -1.53
C ALA A 51 -9.13 -5.16 -1.40
N SER A 52 -9.62 -5.36 -0.18
CA SER A 52 -10.82 -6.17 0.07
C SER A 52 -12.13 -5.49 -0.34
N THR A 53 -12.10 -4.17 -0.55
CA THR A 53 -13.24 -3.36 -0.98
C THR A 53 -13.05 -2.69 -2.35
N GLU A 54 -11.96 -3.00 -3.06
CA GLU A 54 -11.62 -2.39 -4.36
C GLU A 54 -12.78 -2.50 -5.38
N PRO A 55 -13.41 -1.37 -5.78
CA PRO A 55 -14.64 -1.37 -6.56
C PRO A 55 -14.53 -2.07 -7.91
N ARG A 56 -13.35 -2.00 -8.55
CA ARG A 56 -13.09 -2.66 -9.84
C ARG A 56 -13.21 -4.17 -9.75
N PHE A 57 -12.86 -4.77 -8.62
CA PHE A 57 -12.83 -6.22 -8.44
C PHE A 57 -13.92 -6.75 -7.50
N ARG A 58 -14.87 -5.89 -7.11
CA ARG A 58 -15.91 -6.25 -6.17
C ARG A 58 -16.68 -7.49 -6.63
N HIS A 59 -16.64 -8.55 -5.81
CA HIS A 59 -17.23 -9.87 -6.07
C HIS A 59 -16.73 -10.57 -7.34
N ALA A 60 -15.59 -10.16 -7.90
CA ALA A 60 -15.05 -10.80 -9.07
C ALA A 60 -14.29 -12.08 -8.71
N LYS A 61 -14.55 -13.16 -9.44
CA LYS A 61 -13.86 -14.45 -9.29
C LYS A 61 -12.85 -14.63 -10.40
N ARG A 62 -11.68 -15.15 -10.07
CA ARG A 62 -10.64 -15.44 -11.06
C ARG A 62 -11.06 -16.64 -11.88
N ARG A 63 -11.10 -16.45 -13.19
CA ARG A 63 -11.46 -17.46 -14.19
C ARG A 63 -10.22 -18.09 -14.81
N GLU A 64 -9.17 -17.29 -15.02
CA GLU A 64 -7.98 -17.72 -15.76
C GLU A 64 -6.74 -16.93 -15.32
N VAL A 65 -5.58 -17.57 -15.44
CA VAL A 65 -4.25 -16.95 -15.40
C VAL A 65 -3.47 -17.42 -16.63
N ALA A 66 -2.85 -16.49 -17.34
CA ALA A 66 -1.94 -16.77 -18.45
C ALA A 66 -0.57 -16.16 -18.14
N THR A 67 0.47 -16.97 -18.05
CA THR A 67 1.85 -16.51 -17.86
C THR A 67 2.62 -16.85 -19.12
N GLU A 68 3.08 -15.84 -19.85
CA GLU A 68 3.78 -15.94 -21.15
C GLU A 68 2.97 -16.59 -22.29
N SER A 69 1.84 -17.26 -21.99
CA SER A 69 0.89 -17.86 -22.92
C SER A 69 -0.25 -16.91 -23.33
N HIS A 70 -1.12 -17.35 -24.24
CA HIS A 70 -2.37 -16.66 -24.56
C HIS A 70 -3.51 -17.13 -23.65
N PHE A 71 -4.53 -16.28 -23.49
CA PHE A 71 -5.77 -16.69 -22.84
C PHE A 71 -6.53 -17.72 -23.68
N GLN A 72 -7.10 -18.70 -23.00
CA GLN A 72 -7.87 -19.80 -23.56
C GLN A 72 -9.37 -19.59 -23.36
N THR A 73 -9.78 -18.85 -22.33
CA THR A 73 -11.21 -18.72 -21.97
C THR A 73 -11.87 -17.45 -22.48
N ILE A 74 -11.10 -16.54 -23.08
CA ILE A 74 -11.56 -15.31 -23.72
C ILE A 74 -10.85 -15.15 -25.07
N LEU A 75 -11.55 -14.58 -26.04
CA LEU A 75 -10.94 -14.17 -27.30
C LEU A 75 -10.36 -12.77 -27.11
N MET A 76 -9.04 -12.69 -27.05
CA MET A 76 -8.30 -11.46 -27.24
C MET A 76 -7.63 -11.54 -28.61
N THR A 77 -7.53 -10.41 -29.29
CA THR A 77 -6.89 -10.31 -30.60
C THR A 77 -5.85 -9.19 -30.57
N PRO A 78 -4.86 -9.19 -31.47
CA PRO A 78 -3.90 -8.10 -31.59
C PRO A 78 -4.58 -6.73 -31.75
N GLU A 79 -5.77 -6.67 -32.35
CA GLU A 79 -6.52 -5.42 -32.52
C GLU A 79 -7.21 -4.96 -31.22
N THR A 80 -7.58 -5.89 -30.34
CA THR A 80 -8.33 -5.57 -29.11
C THR A 80 -7.44 -5.43 -27.88
N ALA A 81 -6.22 -5.93 -27.93
CA ALA A 81 -5.22 -5.80 -26.87
C ALA A 81 -3.79 -5.88 -27.42
N PRO A 82 -3.37 -4.91 -28.26
CA PRO A 82 -2.05 -4.91 -28.89
C PRO A 82 -0.92 -5.04 -27.87
N GLU A 83 -1.04 -4.37 -26.72
CA GLU A 83 -0.04 -4.39 -25.65
C GLU A 83 0.25 -5.80 -25.14
N TRP A 84 -0.79 -6.66 -25.09
CA TRP A 84 -0.62 -8.06 -24.68
C TRP A 84 0.23 -8.84 -25.68
N TYR A 85 0.00 -8.65 -26.98
CA TYR A 85 0.65 -9.40 -28.06
C TYR A 85 2.03 -8.86 -28.42
N GLU A 86 2.22 -7.55 -28.32
CA GLU A 86 3.47 -6.87 -28.64
C GLU A 86 4.51 -6.93 -27.51
N ALA A 87 4.08 -7.26 -26.28
CA ALA A 87 4.99 -7.44 -25.16
C ALA A 87 6.05 -8.52 -25.45
N THR A 88 7.31 -8.11 -25.41
CA THR A 88 8.49 -8.97 -25.62
C THR A 88 9.07 -9.52 -24.33
N GLY A 89 8.73 -8.93 -23.18
CA GLY A 89 9.16 -9.36 -21.86
C GLY A 89 8.20 -10.33 -21.17
N PRO A 90 8.57 -10.83 -19.98
CA PRO A 90 7.69 -11.62 -19.13
C PRO A 90 6.35 -10.93 -18.90
N ARG A 91 5.25 -11.66 -19.08
CA ARG A 91 3.89 -11.13 -18.90
C ARG A 91 2.99 -12.07 -18.12
N THR A 92 2.18 -11.51 -17.23
CA THR A 92 1.14 -12.24 -16.49
C THR A 92 -0.22 -11.59 -16.69
N GLY A 93 -1.16 -12.39 -17.18
CA GLY A 93 -2.53 -12.00 -17.49
C GLY A 93 -3.50 -12.70 -16.56
N MET A 94 -4.51 -11.98 -16.09
CA MET A 94 -5.54 -12.51 -15.18
C MET A 94 -6.93 -12.14 -15.70
N VAL A 95 -7.80 -13.14 -15.84
CA VAL A 95 -9.21 -12.90 -16.19
C VAL A 95 -10.06 -13.08 -14.95
N PHE A 96 -10.89 -12.08 -14.69
CA PHE A 96 -11.87 -12.08 -13.62
C PHE A 96 -13.27 -11.99 -14.18
N GLU A 97 -14.21 -12.67 -13.54
CA GLU A 97 -15.63 -12.66 -13.89
C GLU A 97 -16.42 -12.13 -12.69
N ARG A 98 -17.17 -11.04 -12.89
CA ARG A 98 -18.03 -10.50 -11.84
C ARG A 98 -19.19 -11.45 -11.59
N THR A 99 -19.28 -11.96 -10.37
CA THR A 99 -20.42 -12.75 -9.92
C THR A 99 -21.41 -11.88 -9.16
N GLN A 100 -22.64 -12.37 -8.97
CA GLN A 100 -23.56 -11.75 -8.03
C GLN A 100 -22.98 -11.76 -6.62
N ALA A 101 -23.28 -10.72 -5.84
CA ALA A 101 -22.94 -10.70 -4.43
C ALA A 101 -23.56 -11.93 -3.72
N PRO A 102 -22.87 -12.53 -2.73
CA PRO A 102 -23.44 -13.60 -1.93
C PRO A 102 -24.79 -13.19 -1.34
N ARG A 103 -25.79 -14.09 -1.42
CA ARG A 103 -27.11 -13.84 -0.82
C ARG A 103 -26.93 -13.63 0.69
N GLY A 104 -27.39 -12.48 1.19
CA GLY A 104 -27.31 -12.12 2.61
C GLY A 104 -25.98 -11.53 3.09
N ASN A 105 -24.97 -11.36 2.22
CA ASN A 105 -23.71 -10.73 2.61
C ASN A 105 -23.08 -9.91 1.47
N LYS A 106 -23.71 -8.77 1.15
CA LYS A 106 -23.22 -7.83 0.12
C LYS A 106 -21.88 -7.19 0.49
N ASP A 107 -21.59 -7.13 1.79
CA ASP A 107 -20.38 -6.48 2.33
C ASP A 107 -19.25 -7.48 2.61
N GLN A 108 -19.39 -8.75 2.18
CA GLN A 108 -18.34 -9.77 2.37
C GLN A 108 -17.03 -9.31 1.73
N PRO A 109 -15.92 -9.15 2.48
CA PRO A 109 -14.66 -8.70 1.89
C PRO A 109 -14.19 -9.65 0.78
N ASP A 110 -13.67 -9.10 -0.32
CA ASP A 110 -12.96 -9.90 -1.31
C ASP A 110 -11.58 -10.22 -0.77
N LEU A 111 -11.18 -11.49 -0.80
CA LEU A 111 -9.95 -11.98 -0.18
C LEU A 111 -9.28 -13.00 -1.10
N PRO A 112 -7.96 -13.23 -0.98
CA PRO A 112 -7.30 -14.34 -1.67
C PRO A 112 -7.99 -15.68 -1.44
N SER A 113 -8.54 -15.92 -0.25
CA SER A 113 -9.23 -17.17 0.11
C SER A 113 -10.58 -17.37 -0.58
N ASN A 114 -11.21 -16.31 -1.08
CA ASN A 114 -12.52 -16.39 -1.74
C ASN A 114 -12.49 -15.88 -3.19
N MET A 115 -11.32 -15.59 -3.76
CA MET A 115 -11.19 -15.07 -5.12
C MET A 115 -11.38 -16.13 -6.20
N LEU A 116 -11.35 -17.42 -5.85
CA LEU A 116 -11.60 -18.52 -6.78
C LEU A 116 -13.10 -18.86 -6.83
N PRO A 117 -13.63 -19.26 -8.00
CA PRO A 117 -14.98 -19.82 -8.10
C PRO A 117 -15.07 -21.16 -7.37
N SER A 118 -16.29 -21.54 -6.98
CA SER A 118 -16.59 -22.82 -6.34
C SER A 118 -17.60 -23.59 -7.20
N PRO A 119 -17.25 -24.77 -7.72
CA PRO A 119 -15.97 -25.47 -7.57
C PRO A 119 -14.82 -24.78 -8.31
N VAL A 120 -13.57 -25.06 -7.89
CA VAL A 120 -12.36 -24.51 -8.54
C VAL A 120 -12.11 -25.20 -9.88
N PRO A 121 -12.04 -24.48 -11.02
CA PRO A 121 -11.76 -25.02 -12.34
C PRO A 121 -10.42 -25.75 -12.39
N PRO A 122 -10.29 -26.84 -13.18
CA PRO A 122 -9.04 -27.60 -13.31
C PRO A 122 -7.82 -26.72 -13.64
N ALA A 123 -8.00 -25.72 -14.51
CA ALA A 123 -6.96 -24.78 -14.90
C ALA A 123 -6.42 -23.92 -13.74
N LEU A 124 -7.10 -23.84 -12.59
CA LEU A 124 -6.67 -23.04 -11.43
C LEU A 124 -6.28 -23.89 -10.22
N GLN A 125 -6.50 -25.21 -10.25
CA GLN A 125 -6.22 -26.10 -9.11
C GLN A 125 -4.73 -26.23 -8.79
N HIS A 126 -3.86 -25.95 -9.76
CA HIS A 126 -2.41 -26.00 -9.58
C HIS A 126 -1.84 -24.78 -8.82
N LEU A 127 -2.65 -23.74 -8.59
CA LEU A 127 -2.17 -22.49 -7.97
C LEU A 127 -1.94 -22.68 -6.47
N THR A 128 -0.73 -22.39 -6.03
CA THR A 128 -0.38 -22.37 -4.60
C THR A 128 -1.03 -21.19 -3.87
N PRO A 129 -1.27 -21.27 -2.55
CA PRO A 129 -1.79 -20.15 -1.76
C PRO A 129 -1.00 -18.84 -1.96
N LYS A 130 0.33 -18.92 -2.07
CA LYS A 130 1.19 -17.76 -2.34
C LYS A 130 0.89 -17.14 -3.71
N GLN A 131 0.76 -17.95 -4.77
CA GLN A 131 0.41 -17.44 -6.10
C GLN A 131 -0.99 -16.83 -6.11
N ILE A 132 -1.95 -17.46 -5.46
CA ILE A 132 -3.30 -16.93 -5.30
C ILE A 132 -3.25 -15.53 -4.67
N GLU A 133 -2.50 -15.38 -3.59
CA GLU A 133 -2.27 -14.09 -2.91
C GLU A 133 -1.53 -13.09 -3.81
N THR A 134 -0.43 -13.48 -4.48
CA THR A 134 0.33 -12.58 -5.36
C THR A 134 -0.58 -12.03 -6.46
N TYR A 135 -1.32 -12.88 -7.17
CA TYR A 135 -2.22 -12.47 -8.24
C TYR A 135 -3.39 -11.61 -7.73
N TYR A 136 -3.88 -11.86 -6.52
CA TYR A 136 -4.91 -11.02 -5.89
C TYR A 136 -4.45 -9.57 -5.76
N TRP A 137 -3.25 -9.37 -5.21
CA TRP A 137 -2.68 -8.03 -4.97
C TRP A 137 -2.20 -7.39 -6.26
N GLN A 138 -1.57 -8.16 -7.14
CA GLN A 138 -1.07 -7.68 -8.43
C GLN A 138 -2.17 -7.04 -9.26
N ALA A 139 -3.33 -7.71 -9.37
CA ALA A 139 -4.49 -7.17 -10.08
C ALA A 139 -5.04 -5.87 -9.44
N ARG A 140 -5.10 -5.81 -8.11
CA ARG A 140 -5.66 -4.67 -7.35
C ARG A 140 -4.70 -3.52 -7.15
N ASN A 141 -3.42 -3.71 -7.44
CA ASN A 141 -2.39 -2.69 -7.37
C ASN A 141 -2.11 -2.03 -8.72
N HIS A 142 -2.83 -2.41 -9.79
CA HIS A 142 -2.80 -1.70 -11.06
C HIS A 142 -3.03 -0.20 -10.87
N ASP A 143 -2.05 0.60 -11.30
CA ASP A 143 -1.93 2.05 -11.11
C ASP A 143 -2.24 2.50 -9.67
N GLY A 144 -1.86 1.63 -8.72
CA GLY A 144 -2.24 1.74 -7.33
C GLY A 144 -1.36 2.69 -6.53
N CYS A 145 -0.19 3.10 -7.04
CA CYS A 145 0.79 3.88 -6.29
C CYS A 145 0.21 5.22 -5.78
N PHE A 146 -0.30 6.06 -6.68
CA PHE A 146 -0.98 7.32 -6.31
C PHE A 146 -2.22 7.09 -5.45
N THR A 147 -3.00 6.04 -5.75
CA THR A 147 -4.19 5.66 -4.96
C THR A 147 -3.81 5.33 -3.51
N THR A 148 -2.73 4.58 -3.30
CA THR A 148 -2.26 4.20 -1.96
C THR A 148 -1.62 5.36 -1.21
N VAL A 149 -0.91 6.25 -1.90
CA VAL A 149 -0.40 7.50 -1.31
C VAL A 149 -1.57 8.36 -0.85
N ALA A 150 -2.56 8.62 -1.70
CA ALA A 150 -3.74 9.41 -1.34
C ALA A 150 -4.55 8.78 -0.21
N LEU A 151 -4.68 7.44 -0.19
CA LEU A 151 -5.29 6.73 0.94
C LEU A 151 -4.56 7.01 2.25
N PHE A 152 -3.23 6.94 2.26
CA PHE A 152 -2.43 7.26 3.44
C PHE A 152 -2.64 8.72 3.86
N GLN A 153 -2.72 9.66 2.91
CA GLN A 153 -3.00 11.06 3.23
C GLN A 153 -4.37 11.24 3.88
N HIS A 154 -5.42 10.64 3.31
CA HIS A 154 -6.75 10.67 3.91
C HIS A 154 -6.81 10.04 5.28
N PHE A 155 -5.99 9.00 5.52
CA PHE A 155 -5.87 8.42 6.86
C PHE A 155 -5.19 9.38 7.83
N MET A 156 -4.11 10.05 7.43
CA MET A 156 -3.44 11.06 8.27
C MET A 156 -4.31 12.30 8.52
N ASP A 157 -5.15 12.70 7.56
CA ASP A 157 -6.08 13.82 7.71
C ASP A 157 -7.12 13.61 8.85
N LEU A 158 -7.20 12.39 9.42
CA LEU A 158 -8.09 12.06 10.54
C LEU A 158 -7.40 12.16 11.92
N PHE A 159 -6.14 12.55 11.95
CA PHE A 159 -5.36 12.75 13.18
C PHE A 159 -4.92 14.22 13.29
N ASP A 160 -4.50 14.63 14.48
CA ASP A 160 -3.93 15.96 14.70
C ASP A 160 -2.52 16.11 14.08
N ASP A 161 -2.08 17.35 13.88
CA ASP A 161 -0.77 17.66 13.29
C ASP A 161 0.42 17.27 14.20
N THR A 162 0.16 17.00 15.49
CA THR A 162 1.19 16.54 16.44
C THR A 162 1.48 15.04 16.29
N THR A 163 0.64 14.31 15.57
CA THR A 163 0.72 12.86 15.46
C THR A 163 2.08 12.41 14.93
N CYS A 164 2.60 11.36 15.57
CA CYS A 164 3.86 10.73 15.25
C CYS A 164 3.65 9.38 14.58
N VAL A 165 4.62 8.98 13.77
CA VAL A 165 4.70 7.65 13.19
C VAL A 165 5.94 6.94 13.73
N GLN A 166 5.74 5.79 14.36
CA GLN A 166 6.82 4.85 14.68
C GLN A 166 7.14 4.03 13.43
N VAL A 167 8.38 4.13 12.96
CA VAL A 167 8.91 3.34 11.87
C VAL A 167 9.71 2.19 12.46
N ARG A 168 9.30 0.97 12.14
CA ARG A 168 10.04 -0.26 12.43
C ARG A 168 10.53 -0.85 11.11
N THR A 169 11.83 -1.06 10.98
CA THR A 169 12.44 -1.67 9.81
C THR A 169 13.60 -2.60 10.20
N VAL A 170 14.10 -3.37 9.25
CA VAL A 170 15.21 -4.28 9.46
C VAL A 170 16.26 -4.00 8.40
N ASP A 171 17.45 -3.59 8.84
CA ASP A 171 18.59 -3.38 7.93
C ASP A 171 19.70 -4.36 8.28
N ASN A 172 20.15 -5.12 7.28
CA ASN A 172 21.17 -6.16 7.44
C ASN A 172 20.91 -7.16 8.58
N GLY A 173 19.63 -7.38 8.93
CA GLY A 173 19.21 -8.28 10.01
C GLY A 173 19.06 -7.61 11.37
N GLU A 174 19.42 -6.33 11.50
CA GLU A 174 19.29 -5.56 12.74
C GLU A 174 17.97 -4.78 12.76
N PRO A 175 17.17 -4.89 13.83
CA PRO A 175 15.97 -4.07 13.99
C PRO A 175 16.34 -2.60 14.15
N ARG A 176 15.59 -1.74 13.48
CA ARG A 176 15.64 -0.29 13.67
C ARG A 176 14.25 0.21 14.02
N ILE A 177 14.19 1.05 15.05
CA ILE A 177 12.95 1.67 15.52
C ILE A 177 13.25 3.14 15.75
N TYR A 178 12.48 4.01 15.13
CA TYR A 178 12.52 5.44 15.39
C TYR A 178 11.11 6.02 15.24
N THR A 179 10.93 7.23 15.74
CA THR A 179 9.66 7.95 15.66
C THR A 179 9.90 9.28 14.95
N THR A 180 9.04 9.62 14.00
CA THR A 180 9.08 10.89 13.27
C THR A 180 7.69 11.54 13.26
N PRO A 181 7.58 12.87 13.28
CA PRO A 181 6.30 13.53 13.02
C PRO A 181 5.68 13.05 11.71
N ALA A 182 4.38 12.77 11.70
CA ALA A 182 3.68 12.29 10.51
C ALA A 182 3.73 13.32 9.37
N ILE A 183 3.75 14.60 9.71
CA ILE A 183 3.81 15.73 8.78
C ILE A 183 5.14 15.81 8.01
N ASP A 184 6.23 15.28 8.58
CA ASP A 184 7.57 15.30 7.95
C ASP A 184 7.72 14.24 6.85
N ARG A 185 6.72 13.38 6.66
CA ARG A 185 6.70 12.44 5.53
C ARG A 185 6.74 13.20 4.21
N THR A 186 7.45 12.63 3.24
CA THR A 186 7.50 13.18 1.87
C THR A 186 6.93 12.16 0.89
N ILE A 187 6.18 12.64 -0.09
CA ILE A 187 5.76 11.84 -1.25
C ILE A 187 6.86 11.94 -2.30
N VAL A 188 7.37 10.79 -2.74
CA VAL A 188 8.41 10.70 -3.76
C VAL A 188 7.76 10.23 -5.06
N GLU A 189 7.62 11.13 -6.03
CA GLU A 189 7.08 10.86 -7.36
C GLU A 189 8.25 10.65 -8.35
N MET A 190 8.36 9.44 -8.89
CA MET A 190 9.45 9.03 -9.77
C MET A 190 8.92 8.39 -11.06
N LYS A 191 9.81 8.22 -12.04
CA LYS A 191 9.55 7.42 -13.24
C LYS A 191 10.36 6.13 -13.17
N LEU A 192 9.75 5.03 -13.61
CA LEU A 192 10.42 3.75 -13.86
C LEU A 192 10.50 3.52 -15.37
N PHE A 193 11.68 3.23 -15.90
CA PHE A 193 11.93 3.03 -17.34
C PHE A 193 12.18 1.57 -17.65
N GLY A 194 11.63 1.08 -18.76
CA GLY A 194 11.83 -0.30 -19.21
C GLY A 194 11.37 -1.29 -18.14
N PRO A 195 10.07 -1.32 -17.79
CA PRO A 195 9.59 -2.27 -16.80
C PRO A 195 9.86 -3.71 -17.25
N ARG A 196 10.38 -4.54 -16.35
CA ARG A 196 10.86 -5.90 -16.66
C ARG A 196 9.75 -6.93 -16.81
N SER A 197 8.53 -6.59 -16.41
CA SER A 197 7.37 -7.48 -16.53
C SER A 197 6.10 -6.68 -16.73
N MET A 198 5.23 -7.15 -17.61
CA MET A 198 3.90 -6.58 -17.84
C MET A 198 2.83 -7.39 -17.12
N ASN A 199 1.84 -6.72 -16.53
CA ASN A 199 0.72 -7.38 -15.88
C ASN A 199 -0.60 -6.84 -16.42
N MET A 200 -1.53 -7.74 -16.71
CA MET A 200 -2.85 -7.38 -17.23
C MET A 200 -3.96 -8.05 -16.43
N SER A 201 -4.98 -7.28 -16.08
CA SER A 201 -6.21 -7.80 -15.49
C SER A 201 -7.40 -7.45 -16.36
N VAL A 202 -8.19 -8.45 -16.76
CA VAL A 202 -9.41 -8.27 -17.55
C VAL A 202 -10.62 -8.60 -16.68
N ILE A 203 -11.63 -7.73 -16.68
CA ILE A 203 -12.83 -7.89 -15.84
C ILE A 203 -14.10 -8.03 -16.70
N LEU A 204 -14.68 -9.23 -16.71
CA LEU A 204 -15.91 -9.57 -17.42
C LEU A 204 -17.17 -9.20 -16.61
N PRO A 205 -18.31 -8.90 -17.27
CA PRO A 205 -18.54 -8.99 -18.73
C PRO A 205 -18.13 -7.75 -19.52
N LYS A 206 -17.72 -6.65 -18.85
CA LYS A 206 -17.37 -5.40 -19.54
C LYS A 206 -16.14 -5.53 -20.44
N GLY A 207 -15.25 -6.50 -20.15
CA GLY A 207 -14.02 -6.70 -20.91
C GLY A 207 -12.99 -5.60 -20.71
N THR A 208 -13.12 -4.77 -19.66
CA THR A 208 -12.16 -3.72 -19.37
C THR A 208 -10.83 -4.34 -18.93
N ALA A 209 -9.77 -4.04 -19.69
CA ALA A 209 -8.41 -4.41 -19.36
C ALA A 209 -7.73 -3.30 -18.54
N TYR A 210 -6.97 -3.71 -17.54
CA TYR A 210 -6.12 -2.88 -16.70
C TYR A 210 -4.70 -3.39 -16.84
N ILE A 211 -3.85 -2.63 -17.52
CA ILE A 211 -2.50 -3.06 -17.87
C ILE A 211 -1.49 -2.20 -17.12
N SER A 212 -0.64 -2.83 -16.32
CA SER A 212 0.53 -2.21 -15.71
C SER A 212 1.73 -2.55 -16.58
N ALA A 213 2.62 -1.56 -16.77
CA ALA A 213 3.85 -1.73 -17.54
C ALA A 213 3.63 -2.05 -19.04
N SER A 214 2.55 -1.56 -19.65
CA SER A 214 2.42 -1.50 -21.11
C SER A 214 3.30 -0.41 -21.71
N ASP A 215 3.39 0.73 -21.02
CA ASP A 215 4.21 1.85 -21.44
C ASP A 215 5.68 1.64 -21.08
N PRO A 216 6.63 2.15 -21.89
CA PRO A 216 8.06 2.10 -21.58
C PRO A 216 8.44 2.91 -20.34
N VAL A 217 7.53 3.78 -19.85
CA VAL A 217 7.73 4.62 -18.68
C VAL A 217 6.50 4.55 -17.77
N ILE A 218 6.71 4.19 -16.50
CA ILE A 218 5.65 4.14 -15.48
C ILE A 218 5.86 5.29 -14.51
N SER A 219 4.80 6.07 -14.26
CA SER A 219 4.79 7.01 -13.13
C SER A 219 4.54 6.26 -11.84
N HIS A 220 5.40 6.43 -10.84
CA HIS A 220 5.33 5.72 -9.57
C HIS A 220 5.45 6.68 -8.40
N ALA A 221 4.74 6.40 -7.31
CA ALA A 221 4.74 7.25 -6.13
C ALA A 221 4.83 6.42 -4.85
N VAL A 222 5.65 6.86 -3.90
CA VAL A 222 5.86 6.22 -2.59
C VAL A 222 5.93 7.25 -1.47
N LEU A 223 5.90 6.77 -0.23
CA LEU A 223 6.07 7.60 0.96
C LEU A 223 7.47 7.39 1.54
N ALA A 224 8.17 8.48 1.83
CA ALA A 224 9.44 8.50 2.53
C ALA A 224 9.26 9.07 3.95
N PHE A 225 9.81 8.38 4.94
CA PHE A 225 9.79 8.80 6.35
C PHE A 225 11.22 9.11 6.79
N PRO A 226 11.54 10.36 7.15
CA PRO A 226 12.90 10.75 7.51
C PRO A 226 13.37 10.00 8.76
N SER A 227 14.65 9.64 8.78
CA SER A 227 15.32 9.03 9.93
C SER A 227 16.36 10.03 10.47
N PRO A 228 16.56 10.16 11.80
CA PRO A 228 17.49 11.13 12.36
C PRO A 228 18.95 10.94 11.91
N ASP A 229 19.39 9.70 11.77
CA ASP A 229 20.81 9.36 11.59
C ASP A 229 21.10 8.62 10.27
N GLN A 230 20.09 8.45 9.40
CA GLN A 230 20.16 7.53 8.28
C GLN A 230 19.29 7.96 7.10
N ASP A 231 19.43 7.23 6.00
CA ASP A 231 18.52 7.31 4.87
C ASP A 231 17.05 7.13 5.30
N PRO A 232 16.11 7.80 4.60
CA PRO A 232 14.70 7.66 4.88
C PRO A 232 14.23 6.21 4.67
N CYS A 233 13.21 5.82 5.42
CA CYS A 233 12.50 4.57 5.19
C CYS A 233 11.40 4.80 4.15
N ILE A 234 11.33 3.91 3.15
CA ILE A 234 10.39 3.97 2.04
C ILE A 234 9.25 2.98 2.28
N LEU A 235 8.02 3.49 2.26
CA LEU A 235 6.80 2.70 2.24
C LEU A 235 6.19 2.70 0.82
N ASP A 236 6.09 1.50 0.25
CA ASP A 236 5.40 1.25 -1.03
C ASP A 236 4.30 0.20 -0.83
N LEU A 237 3.07 0.69 -0.69
CA LEU A 237 1.87 -0.14 -0.53
C LEU A 237 1.39 -0.78 -1.85
N SER A 238 1.93 -0.33 -2.99
CA SER A 238 1.49 -0.74 -4.33
C SER A 238 2.47 -1.69 -5.02
N SER A 239 3.69 -1.83 -4.50
CA SER A 239 4.80 -2.61 -5.08
C SER A 239 4.41 -4.00 -5.61
N LEU A 240 3.45 -4.68 -4.98
CA LEU A 240 2.91 -5.96 -5.47
C LEU A 240 2.27 -5.92 -6.88
N GLN A 241 2.06 -4.74 -7.48
CA GLN A 241 1.72 -4.61 -8.92
C GLN A 241 2.78 -5.24 -9.82
N PHE A 242 4.02 -5.34 -9.35
CA PHE A 242 5.15 -5.99 -10.04
C PHE A 242 5.28 -7.48 -9.68
N GLY A 243 4.24 -8.09 -9.10
CA GLY A 243 4.23 -9.50 -8.75
C GLY A 243 5.20 -9.83 -7.61
N ASP A 244 5.83 -11.00 -7.68
CA ASP A 244 6.65 -11.54 -6.59
C ASP A 244 7.90 -10.69 -6.29
N VAL A 245 8.47 -9.97 -7.28
CA VAL A 245 9.59 -9.04 -7.05
C VAL A 245 9.17 -7.82 -6.24
N GLY A 246 7.87 -7.50 -6.26
CA GLY A 246 7.27 -6.40 -5.51
C GLY A 246 6.99 -6.71 -4.03
N ARG A 247 7.14 -7.95 -3.59
CA ARG A 247 6.97 -8.33 -2.18
C ARG A 247 8.13 -7.82 -1.33
N GLY A 248 7.83 -7.06 -0.27
CA GLY A 248 8.82 -6.65 0.72
C GLY A 248 9.31 -7.82 1.59
N ASN A 249 10.26 -7.54 2.50
CA ASN A 249 10.79 -8.54 3.44
C ASN A 249 11.24 -9.84 2.75
N LYS A 250 12.11 -9.71 1.74
CA LYS A 250 12.67 -10.83 0.96
C LYS A 250 11.58 -11.74 0.36
N GLY A 251 10.52 -11.15 -0.19
CA GLY A 251 9.49 -11.89 -0.90
C GLY A 251 8.34 -12.41 -0.04
N ARG A 252 8.17 -11.90 1.18
CA ARG A 252 7.16 -12.41 2.15
C ARG A 252 6.08 -11.39 2.54
N SER A 253 6.39 -10.10 2.53
CA SER A 253 5.43 -9.05 2.90
C SER A 253 4.53 -8.67 1.72
N LEU A 254 3.38 -8.09 2.04
CA LEU A 254 2.39 -7.59 1.06
C LEU A 254 2.65 -6.15 0.60
N PHE A 255 3.64 -5.50 1.19
CA PHE A 255 4.11 -4.17 0.86
C PHE A 255 5.61 -4.07 1.14
N VAL A 256 6.23 -2.99 0.71
CA VAL A 256 7.63 -2.69 1.00
C VAL A 256 7.69 -1.63 2.09
N LEU A 257 8.49 -1.89 3.14
CA LEU A 257 8.83 -0.93 4.19
C LEU A 257 10.31 -1.13 4.53
N GLU A 258 11.18 -0.37 3.88
CA GLU A 258 12.62 -0.62 3.87
C GLU A 258 13.43 0.66 3.81
N PRO A 259 14.68 0.68 4.28
CA PRO A 259 15.58 1.80 4.06
C PRO A 259 15.75 2.08 2.55
N MET A 260 16.09 3.32 2.22
CA MET A 260 16.22 3.79 0.82
C MET A 260 17.15 2.92 -0.03
N GLY A 261 18.34 2.54 0.46
CA GLY A 261 19.30 1.72 -0.29
C GLY A 261 18.73 0.36 -0.76
N PRO A 262 18.22 -0.48 0.14
CA PRO A 262 17.49 -1.71 -0.22
C PRO A 262 16.28 -1.47 -1.13
N TYR A 263 15.58 -0.35 -0.98
CA TYR A 263 14.49 0.03 -1.88
C TYR A 263 14.98 0.29 -3.31
N LEU A 264 16.04 1.07 -3.49
CA LEU A 264 16.66 1.34 -4.80
C LEU A 264 17.13 0.04 -5.48
N THR A 265 17.80 -0.84 -4.73
CA THR A 265 18.24 -2.16 -5.23
C THR A 265 17.06 -3.00 -5.74
N ARG A 266 15.87 -2.83 -5.16
CA ARG A 266 14.65 -3.50 -5.66
C ARG A 266 14.13 -2.87 -6.94
N LEU A 267 14.21 -1.55 -7.10
CA LEU A 267 13.77 -0.90 -8.34
C LEU A 267 14.52 -1.46 -9.55
N ASP A 268 15.81 -1.79 -9.42
CA ASP A 268 16.62 -2.41 -10.49
C ASP A 268 16.09 -3.79 -10.93
N ARG A 269 15.33 -4.46 -10.07
CA ARG A 269 14.66 -5.74 -10.36
C ARG A 269 13.26 -5.57 -10.96
N ILE A 270 12.69 -4.37 -10.86
CA ILE A 270 11.37 -4.02 -11.39
C ILE A 270 11.49 -3.37 -12.78
N ALA A 271 12.52 -2.56 -12.98
CA ALA A 271 12.73 -1.74 -14.16
C ALA A 271 14.21 -1.70 -14.57
N GLU A 272 14.49 -1.27 -15.80
CA GLU A 272 15.87 -1.06 -16.30
C GLU A 272 16.50 0.21 -15.72
N GLY A 273 15.69 1.22 -15.39
CA GLY A 273 16.14 2.44 -14.76
C GLY A 273 15.03 3.16 -14.01
N ASN A 274 15.39 4.18 -13.23
CA ASN A 274 14.44 5.02 -12.51
C ASN A 274 14.99 6.44 -12.28
N THR A 275 14.11 7.41 -12.02
CA THR A 275 14.50 8.78 -11.63
C THR A 275 14.42 9.04 -10.12
N PHE A 276 14.66 8.05 -9.25
CA PHE A 276 14.45 8.23 -7.81
C PHE A 276 15.27 9.40 -7.24
N ASN A 277 16.53 9.55 -7.66
CA ASN A 277 17.41 10.64 -7.20
C ASN A 277 17.01 12.03 -7.71
N GLU A 278 16.20 12.08 -8.77
CA GLU A 278 15.67 13.31 -9.39
C GLU A 278 14.14 13.40 -9.19
N ALA A 279 13.61 12.63 -8.23
CA ALA A 279 12.19 12.51 -8.03
C ALA A 279 11.59 13.85 -7.59
N ARG A 280 10.36 14.08 -8.03
CA ARG A 280 9.58 15.20 -7.51
C ARG A 280 9.18 14.86 -6.09
N LEU A 281 9.50 15.76 -5.17
CA LEU A 281 9.10 15.67 -3.77
C LEU A 281 7.86 16.53 -3.54
N SER A 282 6.85 15.97 -2.88
CA SER A 282 5.64 16.70 -2.53
C SER A 282 5.16 16.35 -1.12
N ALA A 283 4.60 17.31 -0.40
CA ALA A 283 3.92 17.04 0.87
C ALA A 283 2.53 16.40 0.62
N ARG A 284 1.95 16.65 -0.56
CA ARG A 284 0.60 16.20 -0.92
C ARG A 284 0.38 16.08 -2.42
N ILE A 285 -0.31 15.01 -2.81
CA ILE A 285 -0.87 14.86 -4.15
C ILE A 285 -2.35 15.25 -4.18
N ARG A 286 -2.85 15.68 -5.34
CA ARG A 286 -4.26 16.09 -5.54
C ARG A 286 -4.85 15.30 -6.71
N GLY A 287 -6.17 15.12 -6.69
CA GLY A 287 -6.92 14.64 -7.87
C GLY A 287 -6.89 13.14 -8.11
N THR A 288 -6.75 12.30 -7.08
CA THR A 288 -6.88 10.85 -7.25
C THR A 288 -8.32 10.43 -7.52
N PRO A 289 -8.58 9.47 -8.42
CA PRO A 289 -9.91 8.90 -8.60
C PRO A 289 -10.47 8.31 -7.29
N ASN A 290 -11.81 8.16 -7.22
CA ASN A 290 -12.50 7.47 -6.13
C ASN A 290 -12.25 8.05 -4.71
N VAL A 291 -12.05 9.37 -4.59
CA VAL A 291 -11.76 10.04 -3.29
C VAL A 291 -12.75 9.65 -2.18
N THR A 292 -14.04 9.58 -2.48
CA THR A 292 -15.06 9.19 -1.48
C THR A 292 -14.80 7.80 -0.91
N TRP A 293 -14.55 6.81 -1.77
CA TRP A 293 -14.21 5.46 -1.35
C TRP A 293 -12.90 5.41 -0.55
N LEU A 294 -11.87 6.15 -0.96
CA LEU A 294 -10.61 6.19 -0.20
C LEU A 294 -10.78 6.81 1.20
N ARG A 295 -11.64 7.81 1.35
CA ARG A 295 -11.99 8.38 2.66
C ARG A 295 -12.75 7.39 3.53
N GLU A 296 -13.67 6.61 2.96
CA GLU A 296 -14.37 5.53 3.68
C GLU A 296 -13.40 4.45 4.15
N VAL A 297 -12.46 4.03 3.29
CA VAL A 297 -11.39 3.09 3.65
C VAL A 297 -10.53 3.66 4.79
N ALA A 298 -10.10 4.92 4.69
CA ALA A 298 -9.32 5.59 5.73
C ALA A 298 -10.07 5.65 7.08
N ALA A 299 -11.35 6.02 7.07
CA ALA A 299 -12.18 6.07 8.26
C ALA A 299 -12.31 4.70 8.93
N LYS A 300 -12.52 3.63 8.14
CA LYS A 300 -12.58 2.25 8.65
C LYS A 300 -11.24 1.79 9.23
N VAL A 301 -10.13 2.15 8.63
CA VAL A 301 -8.79 1.87 9.18
C VAL A 301 -8.60 2.60 10.52
N LYS A 302 -9.04 3.86 10.62
CA LYS A 302 -8.98 4.60 11.89
C LYS A 302 -9.83 3.95 12.96
N GLU A 303 -11.07 3.57 12.65
CA GLU A 303 -11.93 2.85 13.59
C GLU A 303 -11.24 1.60 14.14
N ARG A 304 -10.61 0.80 13.27
CA ARG A 304 -9.87 -0.40 13.68
C ARG A 304 -8.64 -0.07 14.52
N TRP A 305 -7.92 0.99 14.17
CA TRP A 305 -6.75 1.45 14.91
C TRP A 305 -7.13 1.94 16.31
N ASP A 306 -8.18 2.75 16.44
CA ASP A 306 -8.67 3.27 17.71
C ASP A 306 -9.13 2.12 18.62
N ASN A 307 -9.72 1.07 18.03
CA ASN A 307 -10.18 -0.12 18.74
C ASN A 307 -9.13 -1.23 18.89
N ARG A 308 -7.84 -0.98 18.57
CA ARG A 308 -6.77 -2.01 18.53
C ARG A 308 -6.59 -2.84 19.80
N ALA A 309 -6.98 -2.30 20.95
CA ALA A 309 -6.92 -2.99 22.24
C ALA A 309 -7.85 -4.22 22.30
N THR A 310 -8.96 -4.20 21.55
CA THR A 310 -9.99 -5.25 21.56
C THR A 310 -10.24 -5.86 20.17
N ALA A 311 -9.98 -5.10 19.10
CA ALA A 311 -10.18 -5.50 17.71
C ALA A 311 -8.85 -5.80 17.02
N HIS A 312 -8.26 -6.96 17.34
CA HIS A 312 -6.97 -7.39 16.78
C HIS A 312 -7.04 -7.67 15.27
N TRP A 313 -5.88 -7.66 14.61
CA TRP A 313 -5.72 -7.99 13.19
C TRP A 313 -4.58 -8.96 12.96
N CYS A 314 -4.60 -9.61 11.80
CA CYS A 314 -3.51 -10.47 11.38
C CYS A 314 -2.26 -9.66 11.01
N GLY A 315 -1.13 -9.95 11.65
CA GLY A 315 0.19 -9.34 11.38
C GLY A 315 0.84 -9.68 10.03
N HIS A 316 0.12 -10.37 9.14
CA HIS A 316 0.54 -10.65 7.75
C HIS A 316 -0.36 -9.96 6.73
N CYS A 317 -1.68 -10.15 6.86
CA CYS A 317 -2.65 -9.64 5.87
C CYS A 317 -3.46 -8.44 6.33
N GLY A 318 -3.37 -8.01 7.59
CA GLY A 318 -4.19 -6.93 8.15
C GLY A 318 -5.66 -7.28 8.36
N GLY A 319 -6.07 -8.52 8.08
CA GLY A 319 -7.47 -8.95 8.20
C GLY A 319 -7.94 -9.11 9.65
N PRO A 320 -9.24 -8.88 9.92
CA PRO A 320 -9.86 -9.16 11.22
C PRO A 320 -9.98 -10.69 11.45
N PRO A 321 -10.41 -11.12 12.66
CA PRO A 321 -10.77 -12.51 12.90
C PRO A 321 -11.86 -12.97 11.92
N PRO A 322 -11.77 -14.18 11.35
CA PRO A 322 -12.87 -14.74 10.55
C PRO A 322 -14.15 -14.87 11.37
N SER A 323 -15.31 -14.82 10.71
CA SER A 323 -16.61 -14.94 11.40
C SER A 323 -16.67 -16.20 12.28
N GLY A 324 -16.84 -16.01 13.59
CA GLY A 324 -16.91 -17.09 14.57
C GLY A 324 -15.58 -17.76 14.93
N GLN A 325 -14.44 -17.16 14.59
CA GLN A 325 -13.11 -17.68 14.93
C GLN A 325 -12.20 -16.57 15.46
N ASP A 326 -11.38 -16.91 16.45
CA ASP A 326 -10.34 -16.02 16.95
C ASP A 326 -9.06 -16.10 16.12
N LEU A 327 -8.27 -15.02 16.11
CA LEU A 327 -6.92 -15.05 15.56
C LEU A 327 -5.96 -15.83 16.47
N ARG A 328 -5.01 -16.53 15.87
CA ARG A 328 -3.94 -17.21 16.59
C ARG A 328 -2.94 -16.21 17.14
N ARG A 329 -2.64 -16.29 18.43
CA ARG A 329 -1.61 -15.48 19.09
C ARG A 329 -0.22 -16.05 18.88
N CYS A 330 0.78 -15.17 18.75
CA CYS A 330 2.18 -15.57 18.83
C CYS A 330 2.46 -16.20 20.19
N GLY A 331 3.03 -17.41 20.21
CA GLY A 331 3.33 -18.14 21.45
C GLY A 331 4.37 -17.44 22.33
N THR A 332 5.26 -16.63 21.74
CA THR A 332 6.32 -15.92 22.46
C THR A 332 5.82 -14.59 23.02
N CYS A 333 5.50 -13.61 22.16
CA CYS A 333 5.13 -12.27 22.63
C CYS A 333 3.67 -12.15 23.08
N LYS A 334 2.77 -13.04 22.65
CA LYS A 334 1.31 -12.97 22.91
C LYS A 334 0.61 -11.67 22.45
N VAL A 335 1.34 -10.72 21.84
CA VAL A 335 0.83 -9.44 21.34
C VAL A 335 0.48 -9.49 19.86
N ALA A 336 1.21 -10.27 19.05
CA ALA A 336 0.91 -10.41 17.62
C ALA A 336 -0.11 -11.52 17.34
N TYR A 337 -1.02 -11.26 16.40
CA TYR A 337 -2.12 -12.15 16.02
C TYR A 337 -2.04 -12.55 14.54
N TYR A 338 -2.54 -13.73 14.18
CA TYR A 338 -2.47 -14.26 12.81
C TYR A 338 -3.71 -15.07 12.46
N CYS A 339 -4.15 -15.03 11.20
CA CYS A 339 -5.26 -15.86 10.73
C CYS A 339 -4.96 -17.36 10.90
N ASN A 340 -3.73 -17.77 10.63
CA ASN A 340 -3.28 -19.16 10.69
C ASN A 340 -1.74 -19.23 10.83
N SER A 341 -1.19 -20.45 10.92
CA SER A 341 0.25 -20.68 11.01
C SER A 341 1.02 -20.28 9.76
N GLU A 342 0.39 -20.29 8.58
CA GLU A 342 1.05 -19.87 7.33
C GLU A 342 1.30 -18.36 7.34
N HIS A 343 0.31 -17.57 7.76
CA HIS A 343 0.45 -16.12 7.93
C HIS A 343 1.50 -15.78 8.99
N GLN A 344 1.54 -16.52 10.11
CA GLN A 344 2.60 -16.35 11.10
C GLN A 344 3.98 -16.64 10.48
N LYS A 345 4.14 -17.72 9.71
CA LYS A 345 5.39 -18.08 9.04
C LYS A 345 5.81 -17.03 7.99
N ALA A 346 4.87 -16.47 7.24
CA ALA A 346 5.12 -15.41 6.27
C ALA A 346 5.62 -14.13 6.97
N ALA A 347 4.93 -13.71 8.04
CA ALA A 347 5.31 -12.54 8.82
C ALA A 347 6.58 -12.75 9.67
N TRP A 348 6.94 -13.99 10.00
CA TRP A 348 8.04 -14.31 10.94
C TRP A 348 9.37 -13.67 10.55
N GLY A 349 9.67 -13.57 9.25
CA GLY A 349 10.90 -12.94 8.76
C GLY A 349 11.09 -11.51 9.28
N TYR A 350 10.00 -10.77 9.47
CA TYR A 350 9.98 -9.43 10.04
C TYR A 350 9.68 -9.46 11.55
N HIS A 351 8.62 -10.17 11.95
CA HIS A 351 8.13 -10.18 13.34
C HIS A 351 9.18 -10.62 14.36
N LYS A 352 10.04 -11.58 14.02
CA LYS A 352 11.06 -12.11 14.93
C LYS A 352 12.01 -11.04 15.50
N HIS A 353 12.22 -9.95 14.77
CA HIS A 353 13.11 -8.85 15.18
C HIS A 353 12.48 -7.93 16.25
N PHE A 354 11.16 -8.00 16.41
CA PHE A 354 10.38 -7.19 17.35
C PHE A 354 9.58 -8.06 18.34
N CYS A 355 9.84 -9.37 18.34
CA CYS A 355 9.14 -10.33 19.17
C CYS A 355 9.81 -10.38 20.55
N VAL A 356 9.21 -9.70 21.54
CA VAL A 356 9.69 -9.69 22.93
C VAL A 356 8.74 -10.48 23.83
N THR A 357 9.29 -11.24 24.79
CA THR A 357 8.48 -11.88 25.84
C THR A 357 7.87 -10.79 26.73
N PRO A 358 6.56 -10.87 27.06
CA PRO A 358 5.89 -9.89 27.91
C PRO A 358 6.50 -9.75 29.30
#